data_AF-A0A933Q9G7-F1
#
_entry.id   AF-A0A933Q9G7-F1
#
_cell.length_a   1.000
_cell.length_b   1.000
_cell.length_c   1.000
_cell.angle_alpha   90.00
_cell.angle_beta   90.00
_cell.angle_gamma   90.00
#
_symmetry.space_group_name_H-M   'P 1'
#
loop_
_entity.id
_entity.type
_entity.pdbx_description
1 polymer ?
#
loop_
_entity_poly.entity_id
_entity_poly.type
_entity_poly.pdbx_seq_one_letter_code
_entity_poly.pdbx_strand_id
1 'polypeptide(L)'
;MTPPPAPPPGRHDAWPLSASIIASLAVAAVIGLANVVLVLDVAGGEIGGRLLAVLPIYFLAAFAAAQLVFWLLRGSLGRLMGLGTHAHAVVTGLTFLAAGLMHYAESSGVQRVLQEKADSPVVHGGSCPPGVACTPLRPADALKGEGVAVRRAAAERGLLNAEGFALLLGDPDPGVRAALARRADLPQELLERMAEDRHPAVREAVAGVLRLSDEALSRLAFDREERVRLAVARNRNAPPTALDVLASSASTEIRLLVAEHPRASEPVLLRLLNDSADRAEQVARDRLHGGKTR
;
A
#
# COMPACT_ATOMS: atom_id res chain seq x y z
N MET A 1 -78.54 2.22 -33.35
CA MET A 1 -77.46 1.52 -32.63
C MET A 1 -76.14 2.11 -33.10
N THR A 2 -75.55 3.02 -32.34
CA THR A 2 -74.22 3.55 -32.59
C THR A 2 -73.17 2.60 -31.98
N PRO A 3 -72.05 2.30 -32.67
CA PRO A 3 -71.02 1.44 -32.11
C PRO A 3 -70.38 2.11 -30.88
N PRO A 4 -69.90 1.33 -29.89
CA PRO A 4 -69.32 1.88 -28.67
C PRO A 4 -68.06 2.70 -28.99
N PRO A 5 -67.80 3.78 -28.24
CA PRO A 5 -66.64 4.64 -28.47
C PRO A 5 -65.33 3.87 -28.26
N ALA A 6 -64.34 4.18 -29.09
CA ALA A 6 -63.02 3.57 -29.04
C ALA A 6 -62.36 3.78 -27.66
N PRO A 7 -61.62 2.78 -27.12
CA PRO A 7 -60.97 2.91 -25.83
C PRO A 7 -59.94 4.04 -25.85
N PRO A 8 -59.77 4.77 -24.72
CA PRO A 8 -58.81 5.87 -24.66
C PRO A 8 -57.38 5.37 -24.91
N PRO A 9 -56.53 6.18 -25.57
CA PRO A 9 -55.15 5.79 -25.87
C PRO A 9 -54.43 5.42 -24.56
N GLY A 10 -53.80 4.25 -24.57
CA GLY A 10 -53.13 3.67 -23.41
C GLY A 10 -52.18 4.68 -22.78
N ARG A 11 -52.36 4.94 -21.48
CA ARG A 11 -51.36 5.64 -20.68
C ARG A 11 -50.02 4.95 -20.92
N HIS A 12 -49.07 5.66 -21.50
CA HIS A 12 -47.69 5.20 -21.50
C HIS A 12 -47.30 5.00 -20.03
N ASP A 13 -47.18 3.73 -19.61
CA ASP A 13 -46.58 3.31 -18.34
C ASP A 13 -45.06 3.56 -18.37
N ALA A 14 -44.68 4.77 -18.77
CA ALA A 14 -43.33 5.26 -18.65
C ALA A 14 -43.17 5.69 -17.20
N TRP A 15 -42.53 4.85 -16.38
CA TRP A 15 -41.95 5.32 -15.13
C TRP A 15 -41.08 6.54 -15.48
N PRO A 16 -41.43 7.76 -15.00
CA PRO A 16 -40.75 8.95 -15.47
C PRO A 16 -39.27 8.83 -15.10
N LEU A 17 -38.40 9.26 -16.01
CA LEU A 17 -36.93 9.24 -15.87
C LEU A 17 -36.48 9.71 -14.48
N SER A 18 -37.16 10.72 -13.95
CA SER A 18 -36.96 11.27 -12.61
C SER A 18 -37.16 10.22 -11.51
N ALA A 19 -38.19 9.40 -11.57
CA ALA A 19 -38.51 8.44 -10.51
C ALA A 19 -37.55 7.24 -10.49
N SER A 20 -36.97 6.84 -11.63
CA SER A 20 -35.95 5.77 -11.66
C SER A 20 -34.57 6.27 -11.19
N ILE A 21 -34.22 7.51 -11.52
CA ILE A 21 -33.00 8.17 -11.01
C ILE A 21 -33.09 8.35 -9.49
N ILE A 22 -34.24 8.83 -8.99
CA ILE A 22 -34.46 9.02 -7.55
C ILE A 22 -34.36 7.69 -6.80
N ALA A 23 -34.98 6.62 -7.30
CA ALA A 23 -34.90 5.30 -6.68
C ALA A 23 -33.46 4.76 -6.65
N SER A 24 -32.70 4.93 -7.74
CA SER A 24 -31.31 4.48 -7.83
C SER A 24 -30.38 5.25 -6.89
N LEU A 25 -30.56 6.57 -6.79
CA LEU A 25 -29.81 7.41 -5.85
C LEU A 25 -30.16 7.09 -4.40
N ALA A 26 -31.43 6.80 -4.09
CA ALA A 26 -31.86 6.42 -2.75
C ALA A 26 -31.22 5.10 -2.29
N VAL A 27 -31.21 4.07 -3.16
CA VAL A 27 -30.57 2.79 -2.85
C VAL A 27 -29.06 2.96 -2.68
N ALA A 28 -28.40 3.72 -3.56
CA ALA A 28 -26.97 3.99 -3.45
C ALA A 28 -26.62 4.76 -2.16
N ALA A 29 -27.46 5.72 -1.76
CA ALA A 29 -27.28 6.47 -0.53
C ALA A 29 -27.43 5.58 0.72
N VAL A 30 -28.42 4.68 0.75
CA VAL A 30 -28.64 3.76 1.87
C VAL A 30 -27.47 2.78 2.01
N ILE A 31 -27.01 2.20 0.90
CA ILE A 31 -25.85 1.28 0.90
C ILE A 31 -24.57 2.04 1.30
N GLY A 32 -24.38 3.24 0.78
CA GLY A 32 -23.25 4.10 1.14
C GLY A 32 -23.22 4.45 2.62
N LEU A 33 -24.36 4.87 3.19
CA LEU A 33 -24.47 5.20 4.62
C LEU A 33 -24.24 3.98 5.50
N ALA A 34 -24.83 2.82 5.15
CA ALA A 34 -24.65 1.59 5.92
C ALA A 34 -23.17 1.16 5.95
N ASN A 35 -22.47 1.26 4.82
CA ASN A 35 -21.04 0.96 4.75
C ASN A 35 -20.18 1.97 5.54
N VAL A 36 -20.51 3.27 5.51
CA VAL A 36 -19.78 4.28 6.30
C VAL A 36 -19.97 4.04 7.80
N VAL A 37 -21.19 3.75 8.25
CA VAL A 37 -21.47 3.47 9.67
C VAL A 37 -20.74 2.21 10.12
N LEU A 38 -20.77 1.14 9.33
CA LEU A 38 -20.09 -0.12 9.67
C LEU A 38 -18.56 0.05 9.72
N VAL A 39 -17.98 0.79 8.78
CA VAL A 39 -16.54 1.06 8.75
C VAL A 39 -16.12 1.94 9.93
N LEU A 40 -16.93 2.93 10.32
CA LEU A 40 -16.65 3.77 11.48
C LEU A 40 -16.75 3.00 12.81
N ASP A 41 -17.67 2.04 12.91
CA ASP A 41 -17.88 1.19 14.10
C ASP A 41 -16.75 0.15 14.27
N VAL A 42 -16.30 -0.45 13.17
CA VAL A 42 -15.25 -1.50 13.18
C VAL A 42 -13.82 -0.93 13.18
N ALA A 43 -13.56 0.18 12.49
CA ALA A 43 -12.21 0.69 12.28
C ALA A 43 -11.77 1.80 13.24
N GLY A 44 -12.61 2.20 14.21
CA GLY A 44 -12.24 3.08 15.32
C GLY A 44 -11.47 4.33 14.89
N GLY A 45 -12.10 5.26 14.17
CA GLY A 45 -11.67 6.67 14.01
C GLY A 45 -10.29 6.99 13.40
N GLU A 46 -9.36 6.04 13.25
CA GLU A 46 -8.00 6.27 12.76
C GLU A 46 -7.89 6.19 11.23
N ILE A 47 -6.75 6.67 10.71
CA ILE A 47 -6.47 6.94 9.29
C ILE A 47 -6.71 5.71 8.38
N GLY A 48 -6.59 4.49 8.91
CA GLY A 48 -6.95 3.25 8.19
C GLY A 48 -8.45 3.10 7.90
N GLY A 49 -9.32 3.52 8.83
CA GLY A 49 -10.76 3.59 8.61
C GLY A 49 -11.15 4.63 7.56
N ARG A 50 -10.38 5.72 7.44
CA ARG A 50 -10.58 6.73 6.39
C ARG A 50 -10.23 6.20 4.99
N LEU A 51 -9.20 5.37 4.84
CA LEU A 51 -8.88 4.74 3.54
C LEU A 51 -9.92 3.67 3.15
N LEU A 52 -10.40 2.88 4.11
CA LEU A 52 -11.49 1.92 3.89
C LEU A 52 -12.83 2.62 3.57
N ALA A 53 -13.08 3.80 4.14
CA ALA A 53 -14.25 4.63 3.83
C ALA A 53 -14.21 5.26 2.43
N VAL A 54 -13.05 5.26 1.77
CA VAL A 54 -12.90 5.77 0.39
C VAL A 54 -13.29 4.71 -0.65
N LEU A 55 -13.22 3.41 -0.32
CA LEU A 55 -13.63 2.33 -1.22
C LEU A 55 -15.13 2.43 -1.63
N PRO A 56 -16.06 2.69 -0.70
CA PRO A 56 -17.47 2.95 -1.04
C PRO A 56 -17.65 4.16 -1.96
N ILE A 57 -16.85 5.22 -1.80
CA ILE A 57 -16.97 6.45 -2.62
C ILE A 57 -16.59 6.16 -4.08
N TYR A 58 -15.48 5.44 -4.31
CA TYR A 58 -15.10 5.01 -5.66
C TYR A 58 -16.13 4.06 -6.28
N PHE A 59 -16.75 3.20 -5.47
CA PHE A 59 -17.84 2.33 -5.93
C PHE A 59 -19.07 3.15 -6.36
N LEU A 60 -19.52 4.12 -5.55
CA LEU A 60 -20.63 5.02 -5.90
C LEU A 60 -20.33 5.80 -7.19
N ALA A 61 -19.10 6.28 -7.38
CA ALA A 61 -18.68 6.96 -8.59
C ALA A 61 -18.65 6.02 -9.83
N ALA A 62 -18.06 4.84 -9.70
CA ALA A 62 -18.02 3.84 -10.78
C ALA A 62 -19.43 3.35 -11.15
N PHE A 63 -20.29 3.17 -10.16
CA PHE A 63 -21.68 2.82 -10.32
C PHE A 63 -22.46 3.94 -11.04
N ALA A 64 -22.32 5.20 -10.62
CA ALA A 64 -22.94 6.33 -11.30
C ALA A 64 -22.47 6.48 -12.76
N ALA A 65 -21.18 6.26 -13.03
CA ALA A 65 -20.63 6.24 -14.38
C ALA A 65 -21.22 5.09 -15.22
N ALA A 66 -21.34 3.89 -14.65
CA ALA A 66 -21.95 2.74 -15.32
C ALA A 66 -23.44 2.99 -15.65
N GLN A 67 -24.19 3.64 -14.74
CA GLN A 67 -25.57 4.04 -14.99
C GLN A 67 -25.69 5.06 -16.12
N LEU A 68 -24.77 6.04 -16.18
CA LEU A 68 -24.72 7.03 -17.24
C LEU A 68 -24.43 6.38 -18.61
N VAL A 69 -23.42 5.49 -18.66
CA VAL A 69 -23.06 4.74 -19.87
C VAL A 69 -24.21 3.85 -20.33
N PHE A 70 -24.85 3.12 -19.41
CA PHE A 70 -26.02 2.31 -19.72
C PHE A 70 -27.18 3.14 -20.27
N TRP A 71 -27.43 4.33 -19.73
CA TRP A 71 -28.47 5.23 -20.23
C TRP A 71 -28.16 5.82 -21.62
N LEU A 72 -26.90 6.16 -21.87
CA LEU A 72 -26.45 6.59 -23.21
C LEU A 72 -26.60 5.44 -24.23
N LEU A 73 -26.30 4.21 -23.81
CA LEU A 73 -26.49 3.02 -24.63
C LEU A 73 -27.97 2.62 -24.78
N ARG A 74 -28.84 2.90 -23.81
CA ARG A 74 -30.29 2.61 -23.84
C ARG A 74 -30.98 3.24 -25.05
N GLY A 75 -30.65 4.50 -25.38
CA GLY A 75 -31.19 5.18 -26.57
C GLY A 75 -30.75 4.55 -27.90
N SER A 76 -29.59 3.89 -27.89
CA SER A 76 -28.95 3.29 -29.07
C SER A 76 -29.37 1.82 -29.25
N LEU A 77 -29.37 1.05 -28.17
CA LEU A 77 -29.57 -0.40 -28.15
C LEU A 77 -31.06 -0.79 -28.09
N GLY A 78 -31.89 0.00 -27.41
CA GLY A 78 -33.34 -0.25 -27.34
C GLY A 78 -34.04 -0.14 -28.69
N ARG A 79 -33.51 0.70 -29.59
CA ARG A 79 -33.97 0.78 -31.00
C ARG A 79 -33.55 -0.44 -31.83
N LEU A 80 -32.45 -1.10 -31.45
CA LEU A 80 -31.87 -2.21 -32.20
C LEU A 80 -32.50 -3.56 -31.84
N MET A 81 -32.93 -3.76 -30.58
CA MET A 81 -33.35 -5.07 -30.06
C MET A 81 -34.86 -5.21 -29.78
N GLY A 82 -35.67 -4.19 -30.02
CA GLY A 82 -37.14 -4.29 -29.95
C GLY A 82 -37.72 -4.69 -28.59
N LEU A 83 -36.97 -4.48 -27.50
CA LEU A 83 -37.36 -4.90 -26.15
C LEU A 83 -38.31 -3.87 -25.51
N GLY A 84 -39.49 -4.34 -25.09
CA GLY A 84 -40.48 -3.53 -24.36
C GLY A 84 -39.99 -3.11 -22.96
N THR A 85 -40.62 -2.07 -22.40
CA THR A 85 -40.23 -1.45 -21.12
C THR A 85 -40.25 -2.42 -19.93
N HIS A 86 -41.20 -3.35 -19.89
CA HIS A 86 -41.33 -4.34 -18.80
C HIS A 86 -40.23 -5.41 -18.81
N ALA A 87 -39.84 -5.91 -19.99
CA ALA A 87 -38.76 -6.89 -20.10
C ALA A 87 -37.41 -6.29 -19.65
N HIS A 88 -37.21 -4.99 -19.90
CA HIS A 88 -36.00 -4.30 -19.47
C HIS A 88 -35.93 -4.03 -17.97
N ALA A 89 -37.05 -3.71 -17.31
CA ALA A 89 -37.08 -3.55 -15.85
C ALA A 89 -36.64 -4.83 -15.12
N VAL A 90 -37.07 -5.99 -15.62
CA VAL A 90 -36.69 -7.30 -15.09
C VAL A 90 -35.20 -7.59 -15.31
N VAL A 91 -34.68 -7.37 -16.53
CA VAL A 91 -33.25 -7.58 -16.83
C VAL A 91 -32.37 -6.66 -15.99
N THR A 92 -32.79 -5.41 -15.79
CA THR A 92 -32.06 -4.44 -14.97
C THR A 92 -32.11 -4.88 -13.50
N GLY A 93 -33.27 -5.28 -12.99
CA GLY A 93 -33.40 -5.82 -11.63
C GLY A 93 -32.53 -7.06 -11.38
N LEU A 94 -32.43 -7.96 -12.36
CA LEU A 94 -31.58 -9.16 -12.26
C LEU A 94 -30.09 -8.83 -12.29
N THR A 95 -29.66 -7.87 -13.11
CA THR A 95 -28.25 -7.42 -13.11
C THR A 95 -27.90 -6.71 -11.81
N PHE A 96 -28.83 -5.93 -11.24
CA PHE A 96 -28.70 -5.34 -9.91
C PHE A 96 -28.51 -6.38 -8.80
N LEU A 97 -29.35 -7.42 -8.81
CA LEU A 97 -29.25 -8.51 -7.84
C LEU A 97 -27.92 -9.26 -7.96
N ALA A 98 -27.49 -9.56 -9.19
CA ALA A 98 -26.24 -10.27 -9.45
C ALA A 98 -24.99 -9.47 -9.05
N ALA A 99 -24.95 -8.17 -9.37
CA ALA A 99 -23.84 -7.29 -8.98
C ALA A 99 -23.78 -7.11 -7.45
N GLY A 100 -24.94 -6.94 -6.79
CA GLY A 100 -25.03 -6.87 -5.33
C GLY A 100 -24.57 -8.16 -4.65
N LEU A 101 -24.96 -9.32 -5.18
CA LEU A 101 -24.53 -10.63 -4.67
C LEU A 101 -23.04 -10.89 -4.87
N MET A 102 -22.46 -10.53 -6.02
CA MET A 102 -21.01 -10.66 -6.25
C MET A 102 -20.21 -9.77 -5.31
N HIS A 103 -20.66 -8.52 -5.11
CA HIS A 103 -20.00 -7.62 -4.16
C HIS A 103 -20.15 -8.08 -2.71
N TYR A 104 -21.32 -8.59 -2.32
CA TYR A 104 -21.53 -9.19 -1.00
C TYR A 104 -20.64 -10.44 -0.82
N ALA A 105 -20.44 -11.25 -1.86
CA ALA A 105 -19.55 -12.42 -1.80
C ALA A 105 -18.08 -12.01 -1.65
N GLU A 106 -17.62 -10.97 -2.36
CA GLU A 106 -16.26 -10.44 -2.21
C GLU A 106 -16.05 -9.74 -0.86
N SER A 107 -17.01 -8.93 -0.41
CA SER A 107 -16.93 -8.22 0.87
C SER A 107 -17.04 -9.18 2.05
N SER A 108 -17.90 -10.20 1.98
CA SER A 108 -18.00 -11.25 2.99
C SER A 108 -16.82 -12.20 2.98
N GLY A 109 -16.15 -12.39 1.84
CA GLY A 109 -14.87 -13.11 1.75
C GLY A 109 -13.74 -12.34 2.43
N VAL A 110 -13.62 -11.04 2.16
CA VAL A 110 -12.66 -10.15 2.84
C VAL A 110 -12.99 -10.01 4.32
N GLN A 111 -14.27 -9.85 4.68
CA GLN A 111 -14.72 -9.81 6.06
C GLN A 111 -14.49 -11.14 6.76
N ARG A 112 -14.78 -12.31 6.14
CA ARG A 112 -14.42 -13.61 6.72
C ARG A 112 -12.93 -13.76 6.93
N VAL A 113 -12.07 -13.31 6.02
CA VAL A 113 -10.62 -13.36 6.24
C VAL A 113 -10.18 -12.43 7.37
N LEU A 114 -10.83 -11.27 7.50
CA LEU A 114 -10.58 -10.34 8.61
C LEU A 114 -11.13 -10.86 9.94
N GLN A 115 -12.27 -11.53 9.93
CA GLN A 115 -12.96 -12.09 11.09
C GLN A 115 -12.36 -13.43 11.50
N GLU A 116 -11.87 -14.26 10.58
CA GLU A 116 -11.08 -15.46 10.86
C GLU A 116 -9.68 -15.10 11.38
N LYS A 117 -9.15 -13.92 11.00
CA LYS A 117 -7.98 -13.32 11.66
C LYS A 117 -8.29 -12.70 13.03
N ALA A 118 -9.52 -12.23 13.25
CA ALA A 118 -9.95 -11.64 14.52
C ALA A 118 -10.43 -12.69 15.55
N ASP A 119 -11.09 -13.73 15.08
CA ASP A 119 -11.67 -14.88 15.81
C ASP A 119 -10.71 -16.07 15.86
N SER A 120 -9.59 -16.04 15.11
CA SER A 120 -8.44 -16.89 15.42
C SER A 120 -8.12 -16.63 16.87
N PRO A 121 -8.20 -17.65 17.75
CA PRO A 121 -7.95 -17.45 19.15
C PRO A 121 -6.54 -16.88 19.26
N VAL A 122 -6.45 -15.62 19.65
CA VAL A 122 -5.22 -15.07 20.22
C VAL A 122 -4.84 -16.08 21.27
N VAL A 123 -3.76 -16.82 20.99
CA VAL A 123 -3.19 -17.79 21.92
C VAL A 123 -2.71 -16.98 23.11
N HIS A 124 -3.62 -16.71 24.05
CA HIS A 124 -3.32 -16.37 25.43
C HIS A 124 -2.81 -17.66 26.07
N GLY A 125 -1.59 -18.02 25.73
CA GLY A 125 -0.96 -19.27 26.13
C GLY A 125 0.50 -19.20 25.78
N GLY A 126 1.29 -18.64 26.68
CA GLY A 126 2.73 -18.50 26.53
C GLY A 126 3.39 -19.83 26.16
N SER A 127 3.99 -19.88 24.98
CA SER A 127 5.28 -20.55 24.81
C SER A 127 6.00 -19.86 23.66
N CYS A 128 7.10 -19.19 23.99
CA CYS A 128 8.04 -18.74 22.98
C CYS A 128 8.76 -19.96 22.40
N PRO A 129 9.17 -19.91 21.12
CA PRO A 129 10.11 -20.88 20.59
C PRO A 129 11.36 -20.94 21.49
N PRO A 130 11.90 -22.14 21.78
CA PRO A 130 13.10 -22.25 22.61
C PRO A 130 14.24 -21.42 22.00
N GLY A 131 14.80 -20.50 22.79
CA GLY A 131 15.87 -19.58 22.38
C GLY A 131 15.45 -18.13 22.13
N VAL A 132 14.15 -17.80 22.19
CA VAL A 132 13.66 -16.42 22.04
C VAL A 132 13.07 -15.93 23.37
N ALA A 133 13.74 -14.98 24.03
CA ALA A 133 13.16 -14.27 25.16
C ALA A 133 12.07 -13.32 24.65
N CYS A 134 10.82 -13.77 24.52
CA CYS A 134 9.73 -12.85 24.27
C CYS A 134 9.37 -12.15 25.58
N THR A 135 9.71 -10.88 25.67
CA THR A 135 9.01 -9.95 26.55
C THR A 135 7.51 -10.00 26.20
N PRO A 136 6.59 -9.96 27.18
CA PRO A 136 5.15 -10.00 26.90
C PRO A 136 4.75 -8.96 25.84
N LEU A 137 3.71 -9.26 25.05
CA LEU A 137 3.01 -8.27 24.22
C LEU A 137 2.73 -7.04 25.09
N ARG A 138 3.41 -5.92 24.81
CA ARG A 138 3.19 -4.67 25.54
C ARG A 138 2.13 -3.86 24.80
N PRO A 139 0.99 -3.53 25.45
CA PRO A 139 0.04 -2.59 24.86
C PRO A 139 0.72 -1.22 24.69
N ALA A 140 0.30 -0.45 23.68
CA ALA A 140 0.91 0.85 23.35
C ALA A 140 0.93 1.80 24.56
N ASP A 141 -0.13 1.79 25.38
CA ASP A 141 -0.22 2.60 26.60
C ASP A 141 0.89 2.27 27.62
N ALA A 142 1.29 1.00 27.71
CA ALA A 142 2.38 0.58 28.57
C ALA A 142 3.76 1.02 28.05
N LEU A 143 3.88 1.47 26.80
CA LEU A 143 5.13 2.00 26.24
C LEU A 143 5.21 3.53 26.30
N LYS A 144 4.07 4.22 26.32
CA LYS A 144 3.99 5.69 26.19
C LYS A 144 4.70 6.46 27.33
N GLY A 145 4.76 5.89 28.53
CA GLY A 145 5.42 6.46 29.70
C GLY A 145 6.82 5.89 30.02
N GLU A 146 7.28 4.93 29.23
CA GLU A 146 8.51 4.20 29.51
C GLU A 146 9.75 4.94 29.03
N GLY A 147 10.91 4.63 29.62
CA GLY A 147 12.20 5.21 29.21
C GLY A 147 12.61 4.80 27.80
N VAL A 148 13.48 5.60 27.17
CA VAL A 148 13.96 5.36 25.79
C VAL A 148 14.55 3.95 25.62
N ALA A 149 15.32 3.47 26.59
CA ALA A 149 15.89 2.13 26.57
C ALA A 149 14.82 1.02 26.48
N VAL A 150 13.72 1.20 27.20
CA VAL A 150 12.61 0.25 27.24
C VAL A 150 11.84 0.26 25.92
N ARG A 151 11.54 1.44 25.38
CA ARG A 151 10.87 1.59 24.08
C ARG A 151 11.74 1.07 22.93
N ARG A 152 13.06 1.28 23.00
CA ARG A 152 14.02 0.72 22.04
C ARG A 152 14.05 -0.80 22.11
N ALA A 153 14.11 -1.39 23.30
CA ALA A 153 14.04 -2.84 23.45
C ALA A 153 12.74 -3.42 22.88
N ALA A 154 11.61 -2.73 23.10
CA ALA A 154 10.33 -3.09 22.50
C ALA A 154 10.36 -2.98 20.96
N ALA A 155 10.99 -1.94 20.41
CA ALA A 155 11.18 -1.81 18.97
C ALA A 155 12.07 -2.94 18.40
N GLU A 156 13.14 -3.33 19.07
CA GLU A 156 14.08 -4.33 18.54
C GLU A 156 13.50 -5.75 18.57
N ARG A 157 12.79 -6.13 19.65
CA ARG A 157 12.43 -7.53 19.92
C ARG A 157 11.04 -7.72 20.51
N GLY A 158 10.28 -6.64 20.73
CA GLY A 158 8.94 -6.72 21.31
C GLY A 158 7.95 -7.36 20.34
N LEU A 159 7.00 -8.11 20.90
CA LEU A 159 5.77 -8.44 20.22
C LEU A 159 4.87 -7.20 20.28
N LEU A 160 4.63 -6.57 19.13
CA LEU A 160 3.90 -5.31 19.03
C LEU A 160 2.56 -5.55 18.32
N ASN A 161 1.49 -4.97 18.87
CA ASN A 161 0.24 -4.81 18.13
C ASN A 161 0.34 -3.60 17.17
N ALA A 162 -0.70 -3.36 16.37
CA ALA A 162 -0.73 -2.26 15.41
C ALA A 162 -0.48 -0.88 16.07
N GLU A 163 -1.10 -0.65 17.24
CA GLU A 163 -0.92 0.58 18.02
C GLU A 163 0.51 0.75 18.51
N GLY A 164 1.15 -0.33 18.99
CA GLY A 164 2.54 -0.32 19.43
C GLY A 164 3.50 -0.01 18.28
N PHE A 165 3.26 -0.55 17.10
CA PHE A 165 3.99 -0.17 15.89
C PHE A 165 3.79 1.31 15.55
N ALA A 166 2.54 1.80 15.55
CA ALA A 166 2.24 3.19 15.24
C ALA A 166 2.92 4.16 16.24
N LEU A 167 2.90 3.83 17.53
CA LEU A 167 3.54 4.60 18.59
C LEU A 167 5.06 4.65 18.39
N LEU A 168 5.71 3.52 18.14
CA LEU A 168 7.17 3.46 18.00
C LEU A 168 7.66 4.00 16.64
N LEU A 169 6.84 3.93 15.58
CA LEU A 169 7.12 4.60 14.30
C LEU A 169 7.19 6.12 14.45
N GLY A 170 6.39 6.68 15.35
CA GLY A 170 6.36 8.11 15.65
C GLY A 170 7.24 8.51 16.85
N ASP A 171 8.04 7.60 17.40
CA ASP A 171 8.77 7.86 18.64
C ASP A 171 9.67 9.11 18.49
N PRO A 172 9.72 10.02 19.47
CA PRO A 172 10.61 11.18 19.40
C PRO A 172 12.08 10.78 19.27
N ASP A 173 12.50 9.66 19.86
CA ASP A 173 13.87 9.18 19.81
C ASP A 173 14.17 8.48 18.47
N PRO A 174 15.15 8.96 17.69
CA PRO A 174 15.51 8.34 16.43
C PRO A 174 16.15 6.96 16.61
N GLY A 175 16.73 6.64 17.77
CA GLY A 175 17.27 5.32 18.07
C GLY A 175 16.17 4.26 18.17
N VAL A 176 15.03 4.61 18.78
CA VAL A 176 13.82 3.76 18.80
C VAL A 176 13.29 3.53 17.39
N ARG A 177 13.12 4.60 16.59
CA ARG A 177 12.67 4.46 15.20
C ARG A 177 13.66 3.63 14.36
N ALA A 178 14.96 3.87 14.48
CA ALA A 178 15.99 3.10 13.77
C ALA A 178 16.02 1.61 14.19
N ALA A 179 15.75 1.30 15.45
CA ALA A 179 15.57 -0.07 15.92
C ALA A 179 14.38 -0.75 15.23
N LEU A 180 13.26 -0.05 15.11
CA LEU A 180 12.07 -0.56 14.45
C LEU A 180 12.30 -0.84 12.96
N ALA A 181 13.03 0.03 12.26
CA ALA A 181 13.37 -0.12 10.84
C ALA A 181 14.10 -1.45 10.52
N ARG A 182 14.91 -1.96 11.45
CA ARG A 182 15.70 -3.18 11.27
C ARG A 182 14.90 -4.47 11.45
N ARG A 183 13.62 -4.37 11.83
CA ARG A 183 12.80 -5.55 12.05
C ARG A 183 12.42 -6.24 10.74
N ALA A 184 12.43 -7.56 10.76
CA ALA A 184 12.02 -8.39 9.63
C ALA A 184 10.51 -8.38 9.40
N ASP A 185 9.71 -8.19 10.46
CA ASP A 185 8.24 -8.20 10.44
C ASP A 185 7.62 -6.81 10.21
N LEU A 186 8.42 -5.76 10.03
CA LEU A 186 7.89 -4.43 9.71
C LEU A 186 7.27 -4.44 8.30
N PRO A 187 6.00 -4.02 8.11
CA PRO A 187 5.39 -3.96 6.77
C PRO A 187 6.21 -3.14 5.78
N GLN A 188 6.19 -3.54 4.50
CA GLN A 188 7.02 -2.91 3.46
C GLN A 188 6.70 -1.42 3.33
N GLU A 189 5.43 -1.06 3.34
CA GLU A 189 4.96 0.33 3.18
C GLU A 189 5.50 1.23 4.28
N LEU A 190 5.62 0.70 5.51
CA LEU A 190 6.19 1.42 6.65
C LEU A 190 7.70 1.56 6.52
N LEU A 191 8.40 0.51 6.07
CA LEU A 191 9.83 0.57 5.78
C LEU A 191 10.15 1.62 4.71
N GLU A 192 9.40 1.65 3.61
CA GLU A 192 9.55 2.63 2.52
C GLU A 192 9.36 4.07 3.05
N ARG A 193 8.33 4.29 3.89
CA ARG A 193 8.10 5.60 4.52
C ARG A 193 9.26 6.03 5.42
N MET A 194 9.89 5.10 6.13
CA MET A 194 11.02 5.39 7.01
C MET A 194 12.29 5.78 6.24
N ALA A 195 12.38 5.49 4.94
CA ALA A 195 13.45 6.00 4.09
C ALA A 195 13.45 7.55 3.99
N GLU A 196 12.31 8.18 4.28
CA GLU A 196 12.14 9.64 4.28
C GLU A 196 12.23 10.25 5.69
N ASP A 197 12.64 9.47 6.70
CA ASP A 197 12.71 9.95 8.08
C ASP A 197 13.63 11.18 8.20
N ARG A 198 13.17 12.18 8.95
CA ARG A 198 13.93 13.42 9.19
C ARG A 198 15.34 13.18 9.74
N HIS A 199 15.51 12.12 10.53
CA HIS A 199 16.76 11.83 11.22
C HIS A 199 17.62 10.83 10.43
N PRO A 200 18.88 11.18 10.12
CA PRO A 200 19.72 10.34 9.27
C PRO A 200 20.06 8.96 9.86
N ALA A 201 20.07 8.81 11.18
CA ALA A 201 20.28 7.48 11.79
C ALA A 201 19.15 6.49 11.46
N VAL A 202 17.94 6.97 11.21
CA VAL A 202 16.82 6.12 10.78
C VAL A 202 16.98 5.77 9.31
N ARG A 203 17.27 6.75 8.45
CA ARG A 203 17.51 6.52 7.02
C ARG A 203 18.70 5.59 6.76
N GLU A 204 19.78 5.71 7.54
CA GLU A 204 20.92 4.78 7.54
C GLU A 204 20.49 3.35 7.90
N ALA A 205 19.69 3.20 8.96
CA ALA A 205 19.18 1.89 9.36
C ALA A 205 18.30 1.26 8.27
N VAL A 206 17.46 2.06 7.61
CA VAL A 206 16.60 1.64 6.50
C VAL A 206 17.42 1.28 5.27
N ALA A 207 18.43 2.08 4.90
CA ALA A 207 19.31 1.83 3.76
C ALA A 207 20.05 0.49 3.86
N GLY A 208 20.35 0.02 5.07
CA GLY A 208 20.96 -1.30 5.31
C GLY A 208 20.01 -2.48 5.17
N VAL A 209 18.70 -2.26 5.02
CA VAL A 209 17.69 -3.33 4.92
C VAL A 209 17.65 -3.88 3.50
N LEU A 210 17.84 -5.19 3.36
CA LEU A 210 17.96 -5.87 2.07
C LEU A 210 16.68 -5.90 1.23
N ARG A 211 15.52 -5.77 1.87
CA ARG A 211 14.21 -5.76 1.20
C ARG A 211 13.72 -4.36 0.87
N LEU A 212 14.50 -3.31 1.15
CA LEU A 212 14.16 -1.95 0.75
C LEU A 212 14.09 -1.88 -0.78
N SER A 213 13.11 -1.14 -1.33
CA SER A 213 12.96 -1.01 -2.77
C SER A 213 14.18 -0.37 -3.45
N ASP A 214 14.39 -0.73 -4.71
CA ASP A 214 15.40 -0.12 -5.57
C ASP A 214 15.17 1.40 -5.72
N GLU A 215 13.91 1.83 -5.72
CA GLU A 215 13.55 3.24 -5.82
C GLU A 215 13.99 4.02 -4.57
N ALA A 216 13.71 3.49 -3.37
CA ALA A 216 14.18 4.11 -2.13
C ALA A 216 15.70 4.09 -2.00
N LEU A 217 16.38 3.00 -2.37
CA LEU A 217 17.85 2.93 -2.40
C LEU A 217 18.44 3.97 -3.37
N SER A 218 17.82 4.15 -4.54
CA SER A 218 18.24 5.16 -5.52
C SER A 218 18.06 6.58 -4.98
N ARG A 219 16.99 6.86 -4.25
CA ARG A 219 16.82 8.17 -3.57
C ARG A 219 17.86 8.37 -2.47
N LEU A 220 18.10 7.38 -1.62
CA LEU A 220 19.05 7.44 -0.52
C LEU A 220 20.51 7.55 -0.99
N ALA A 221 20.84 7.16 -2.22
CA ALA A 221 22.15 7.41 -2.81
C ALA A 221 22.50 8.91 -2.90
N PHE A 222 21.49 9.77 -3.00
CA PHE A 222 21.62 11.24 -2.98
C PHE A 222 21.50 11.85 -1.58
N ASP A 223 21.44 11.03 -0.52
CA ASP A 223 21.28 11.55 0.84
C ASP A 223 22.42 12.51 1.18
N ARG A 224 22.09 13.60 1.89
CA ARG A 224 23.08 14.60 2.33
C ARG A 224 24.11 14.01 3.30
N GLU A 225 23.71 13.03 4.12
CA GLU A 225 24.60 12.43 5.09
C GLU A 225 25.41 11.28 4.50
N GLU A 226 26.74 11.37 4.64
CA GLU A 226 27.66 10.37 4.10
C GLU A 226 27.40 8.97 4.65
N ARG A 227 27.09 8.83 5.95
CA ARG A 227 26.78 7.54 6.56
C ARG A 227 25.56 6.84 5.94
N VAL A 228 24.59 7.60 5.44
CA VAL A 228 23.42 7.03 4.75
C VAL A 228 23.84 6.52 3.37
N ARG A 229 24.59 7.31 2.61
CA ARG A 229 25.16 6.91 1.32
C ARG A 229 26.07 5.69 1.45
N LEU A 230 26.85 5.62 2.53
CA LEU A 230 27.70 4.48 2.88
C LEU A 230 26.88 3.21 3.15
N ALA A 231 25.76 3.33 3.87
CA ALA A 231 24.84 2.21 4.08
C ALA A 231 24.22 1.71 2.77
N VAL A 232 23.88 2.60 1.83
CA VAL A 232 23.44 2.21 0.47
C VAL A 232 24.56 1.45 -0.26
N ALA A 233 25.79 1.96 -0.26
CA ALA A 233 26.94 1.29 -0.91
C ALA A 233 27.23 -0.11 -0.35
N ARG A 234 26.99 -0.32 0.95
CA ARG A 234 27.15 -1.62 1.62
C ARG A 234 25.97 -2.58 1.38
N ASN A 235 24.82 -2.08 0.96
CA ASN A 235 23.66 -2.92 0.72
C ASN A 235 23.87 -3.74 -0.55
N ARG A 236 24.04 -5.07 -0.41
CA ARG A 236 24.24 -6.00 -1.54
C ARG A 236 23.16 -5.93 -2.63
N ASN A 237 21.98 -5.41 -2.30
CA ASN A 237 20.86 -5.25 -3.21
C ASN A 237 20.80 -3.85 -3.85
N ALA A 238 21.75 -2.95 -3.57
CA ALA A 238 21.82 -1.64 -4.19
C ALA A 238 21.70 -1.75 -5.72
N PRO A 239 20.72 -1.05 -6.33
CA PRO A 239 20.53 -1.11 -7.77
C PRO A 239 21.65 -0.37 -8.49
N PRO A 240 21.94 -0.70 -9.76
CA PRO A 240 22.95 0.00 -10.55
C PRO A 240 22.76 1.52 -10.59
N THR A 241 21.51 2.01 -10.59
CA THR A 241 21.19 3.45 -10.53
C THR A 241 21.72 4.13 -9.27
N ALA A 242 21.61 3.48 -8.10
CA ALA A 242 22.16 3.98 -6.86
C ALA A 242 23.70 3.96 -6.89
N LEU A 243 24.29 2.86 -7.37
CA LEU A 243 25.75 2.71 -7.46
C LEU A 243 26.37 3.73 -8.43
N ASP A 244 25.68 4.04 -9.52
CA ASP A 244 26.10 5.04 -10.53
C ASP A 244 26.23 6.45 -9.94
N VAL A 245 25.34 6.80 -9.00
CA VAL A 245 25.40 8.06 -8.24
C VAL A 245 26.57 8.03 -7.25
N LEU A 246 26.72 6.92 -6.53
CA LEU A 246 27.74 6.75 -5.50
C LEU A 246 29.16 6.65 -6.07
N ALA A 247 29.33 6.23 -7.32
CA ALA A 247 30.62 6.23 -8.02
C ALA A 247 31.24 7.64 -8.11
N SER A 248 30.40 8.68 -8.17
CA SER A 248 30.84 10.08 -8.17
C SER A 248 30.96 10.68 -6.76
N SER A 249 30.88 9.87 -5.69
CA SER A 249 30.98 10.38 -4.33
C SER A 249 32.36 10.98 -4.06
N ALA A 250 32.41 12.06 -3.27
CA ALA A 250 33.67 12.61 -2.77
C ALA A 250 34.40 11.65 -1.82
N SER A 251 33.66 10.78 -1.12
CA SER A 251 34.22 9.81 -0.17
C SER A 251 34.88 8.64 -0.89
N THR A 252 36.19 8.49 -0.68
CA THR A 252 36.98 7.37 -1.24
C THR A 252 36.49 6.01 -0.72
N GLU A 253 35.97 5.94 0.52
CA GLU A 253 35.40 4.70 1.06
C GLU A 253 34.15 4.28 0.27
N ILE A 254 33.26 5.23 -0.02
CA ILE A 254 32.05 4.95 -0.81
C ILE A 254 32.43 4.49 -2.22
N ARG A 255 33.35 5.20 -2.89
CA ARG A 255 33.83 4.79 -4.22
C ARG A 255 34.42 3.39 -4.22
N LEU A 256 35.21 3.04 -3.19
CA LEU A 256 35.79 1.70 -3.07
C LEU A 256 34.72 0.61 -2.91
N LEU A 257 33.72 0.84 -2.05
CA LEU A 257 32.60 -0.08 -1.89
C LEU A 257 31.82 -0.27 -3.20
N VAL A 258 31.62 0.80 -3.98
CA VAL A 258 31.00 0.70 -5.31
C VAL A 258 31.87 -0.13 -6.26
N ALA A 259 33.19 0.07 -6.28
CA ALA A 259 34.11 -0.68 -7.12
C ALA A 259 34.06 -2.19 -6.82
N GLU A 260 33.99 -2.55 -5.53
CA GLU A 260 33.92 -3.92 -5.04
C GLU A 260 32.50 -4.52 -5.12
N HIS A 261 31.47 -3.70 -5.38
CA HIS A 261 30.08 -4.13 -5.31
C HIS A 261 29.74 -5.18 -6.39
N PRO A 262 29.11 -6.33 -6.05
CA PRO A 262 28.79 -7.38 -7.01
C PRO A 262 27.87 -6.92 -8.15
N ARG A 263 27.00 -5.94 -7.89
CA ARG A 263 26.07 -5.35 -8.86
C ARG A 263 26.60 -4.12 -9.59
N ALA A 264 27.86 -3.73 -9.38
CA ALA A 264 28.45 -2.63 -10.16
C ALA A 264 28.59 -3.06 -11.62
N SER A 265 27.86 -2.39 -12.50
CA SER A 265 27.89 -2.62 -13.94
C SER A 265 29.10 -1.94 -14.59
N GLU A 266 29.43 -2.32 -15.82
CA GLU A 266 30.53 -1.69 -16.57
C GLU A 266 30.42 -0.15 -16.65
N PRO A 267 29.24 0.46 -16.91
CA PRO A 267 29.09 1.92 -16.85
C PRO A 267 29.45 2.53 -15.49
N VAL A 268 29.10 1.85 -14.40
CA VAL A 268 29.44 2.30 -13.03
C VAL A 268 30.94 2.21 -12.79
N LEU A 269 31.58 1.12 -13.21
CA LEU A 269 33.03 0.93 -13.08
C LEU A 269 33.81 1.96 -13.92
N LEU A 270 33.35 2.26 -15.14
CA LEU A 270 33.95 3.29 -15.98
C LEU A 270 33.88 4.68 -15.33
N ARG A 271 32.81 4.97 -14.58
CA ARG A 271 32.68 6.24 -13.85
C ARG A 271 33.68 6.41 -12.71
N LEU A 272 34.22 5.32 -12.19
CA LEU A 272 35.28 5.34 -11.17
C LEU A 272 36.67 5.65 -11.75
N LEU A 273 36.84 5.64 -13.07
CA LEU A 273 38.09 6.00 -13.74
C LEU A 273 38.20 7.53 -13.85
N ASN A 274 38.65 8.17 -12.78
CA ASN A 274 38.62 9.62 -12.61
C ASN A 274 40.00 10.26 -12.33
N ASP A 275 41.10 9.56 -12.65
CA ASP A 275 42.48 10.01 -12.44
C ASP A 275 42.83 10.38 -10.97
N SER A 276 42.04 9.90 -10.01
CA SER A 276 42.30 10.11 -8.58
C SER A 276 43.44 9.23 -8.05
N ALA A 277 43.79 8.18 -8.80
CA ALA A 277 44.76 7.16 -8.43
C ALA A 277 44.44 6.44 -7.10
N ASP A 278 43.18 6.53 -6.65
CA ASP A 278 42.73 5.87 -5.43
C ASP A 278 42.53 4.36 -5.63
N ARG A 279 42.28 3.65 -4.51
CA ARG A 279 42.04 2.20 -4.55
C ARG A 279 40.77 1.84 -5.32
N ALA A 280 39.76 2.71 -5.36
CA ALA A 280 38.52 2.44 -6.07
C ALA A 280 38.74 2.41 -7.58
N GLU A 281 39.52 3.36 -8.11
CA GLU A 281 39.92 3.40 -9.51
C GLU A 281 40.77 2.17 -9.89
N GLN A 282 41.71 1.77 -9.04
CA GLN A 282 42.52 0.55 -9.27
C GLN A 282 41.63 -0.70 -9.38
N VAL A 283 40.73 -0.92 -8.41
CA VAL A 283 39.79 -2.05 -8.43
C VAL A 283 38.87 -2.01 -9.66
N ALA A 284 38.41 -0.83 -10.06
CA ALA A 284 37.59 -0.67 -11.25
C ALA A 284 38.36 -1.07 -12.53
N ARG A 285 39.62 -0.63 -12.67
CA ARG A 285 40.49 -1.03 -13.80
C ARG A 285 40.65 -2.56 -13.82
N ASP A 286 40.98 -3.18 -12.70
CA ASP A 286 41.21 -4.63 -12.63
C ASP A 286 39.95 -5.41 -13.05
N ARG A 287 38.78 -5.01 -12.57
CA ARG A 287 37.50 -5.66 -12.93
C ARG A 287 37.16 -5.51 -14.42
N LEU A 288 37.42 -4.33 -15.00
CA LEU A 288 37.17 -4.09 -16.43
C LEU A 288 38.13 -4.88 -17.34
N HIS A 289 39.38 -5.07 -16.92
CA HIS A 289 40.36 -5.85 -17.69
C HIS A 289 40.14 -7.36 -17.52
N GLY A 290 39.88 -7.84 -16.30
CA GLY A 290 39.63 -9.25 -16.02
C GLY A 290 38.33 -9.81 -16.62
N GLY A 291 37.35 -8.93 -16.91
CA GLY A 291 36.12 -9.29 -17.61
C GLY A 291 36.29 -9.55 -19.12
N LYS A 292 37.36 -9.04 -19.74
CA LYS A 292 37.64 -9.22 -21.19
C LYS A 292 38.37 -10.53 -21.52
N THR A 293 38.85 -11.24 -20.51
CA THR A 293 39.63 -12.49 -20.64
C THR A 293 38.84 -13.77 -20.39
N ARG A 294 37.50 -13.70 -20.38
CA ARG A 294 36.59 -14.86 -20.30
C ARG A 294 35.63 -14.86 -21.48
#